data_AF-A0A7R9UG81-F1
#
_entry.id   AF-A0A7R9UG81-F1
#
_cell.length_a   1.000
_cell.length_b   1.000
_cell.length_c   1.000
_cell.angle_alpha   90.00
_cell.angle_beta   90.00
_cell.angle_gamma   90.00
#
_symmetry.space_group_name_H-M   'P 1'
#
loop_
_entity.id
_entity.type
_entity.pdbx_description
1 polymer ?
#
loop_
_entity_poly.entity_id
_entity_poly.type
_entity_poly.pdbx_seq_one_letter_code
_entity_poly.pdbx_strand_id
1 'polypeptide(L)'
;FWAPLVDAMYVEAFGRRKSWLVPVQLLCGFLMIWGQYQIDAWLGESTADGQQTEPDIKVLTMYFFVLFFLMATQDIAVDGWALTMLSRENRGLASTVNSVGQTLGYFTAYVGFLALNDADTCNRFFRAVPQEEGIVSLGGFMAFWGYVFVFTTLYVVLFKREDDRSEDEPVESITGTYRGLLKVLQLPSVQQLCIVLLTCKAAFAAADAATSLKIVEYGMPKEELAFFTTFLGSAGIFLPALLGKLIAGHAPLNSWRWAYPLRLMVGLLYAILVPLSSATYATSSEHPVMEYLKIPTLTVSKATFAA
;
A
#
# COMPACT_ATOMS: atom_id res chain seq x y z
N PHE A 1 0.81 -20.74 -7.59
CA PHE A 1 0.42 -21.24 -8.92
C PHE A 1 1.11 -20.47 -10.05
N TRP A 2 1.09 -19.13 -10.03
CA TRP A 2 1.62 -18.30 -11.11
C TRP A 2 3.16 -18.15 -11.12
N ALA A 3 3.80 -18.13 -9.95
CA ALA A 3 5.25 -17.90 -9.83
C ALA A 3 6.14 -18.91 -10.60
N PRO A 4 5.89 -20.24 -10.59
CA PRO A 4 6.68 -21.18 -11.40
C PRO A 4 6.59 -20.94 -12.91
N LEU A 5 5.46 -20.42 -13.40
CA LEU A 5 5.30 -20.08 -14.81
C LEU A 5 6.16 -18.87 -15.19
N VAL A 6 6.16 -17.86 -14.33
CA VAL A 6 7.00 -16.66 -14.46
C VAL A 6 8.49 -17.00 -14.40
N ASP A 7 8.86 -18.02 -13.62
CA ASP A 7 10.24 -18.51 -13.52
C ASP A 7 10.68 -19.36 -14.73
N ALA A 8 9.78 -20.14 -15.33
CA ALA A 8 10.11 -21.11 -16.37
C ALA A 8 10.00 -20.56 -17.80
N MET A 9 9.16 -19.56 -18.05
CA MET A 9 8.99 -18.95 -19.38
C MET A 9 9.70 -17.61 -19.44
N TYR A 10 10.74 -17.47 -20.24
CA TYR A 10 11.38 -16.18 -20.47
C TYR A 10 12.13 -16.14 -21.80
N VAL A 11 12.45 -14.93 -22.26
CA VAL A 11 13.31 -14.72 -23.42
C VAL A 11 14.73 -14.51 -22.92
N GLU A 12 15.63 -15.44 -23.24
CA GLU A 12 17.05 -15.40 -22.80
C GLU A 12 17.72 -14.06 -23.16
N ALA A 13 17.52 -13.58 -24.39
CA ALA A 13 18.09 -12.32 -24.87
C ALA A 13 17.61 -11.06 -24.12
N PHE A 14 16.48 -11.15 -23.39
CA PHE A 14 15.88 -10.02 -22.69
C PHE A 14 16.03 -10.10 -21.17
N GLY A 15 16.42 -11.28 -20.65
CA GLY A 15 16.55 -11.57 -19.22
C GLY A 15 15.28 -12.18 -18.64
N ARG A 16 15.46 -13.04 -17.62
CA ARG A 16 14.38 -13.82 -17.00
C ARG A 16 13.32 -12.94 -16.33
N ARG A 17 13.73 -11.88 -15.62
CA ARG A 17 12.80 -11.06 -14.82
C ARG A 17 12.15 -9.96 -15.64
N LYS A 18 12.92 -9.31 -16.52
CA LYS A 18 12.46 -8.33 -17.50
C LYS A 18 11.42 -8.87 -18.46
N SER A 19 11.54 -10.14 -18.87
CA SER A 19 10.57 -10.81 -19.75
C SER A 19 9.13 -10.75 -19.21
N TRP A 20 8.95 -10.65 -17.90
CA TRP A 20 7.65 -10.51 -17.27
C TRP A 20 7.38 -9.09 -16.76
N LEU A 21 8.36 -8.46 -16.12
CA LEU A 21 8.17 -7.13 -15.54
C LEU A 21 7.82 -6.09 -16.62
N VAL A 22 8.54 -6.09 -17.75
CA VAL A 22 8.39 -5.04 -18.76
C VAL A 22 7.04 -5.10 -19.46
N PRO A 23 6.58 -6.24 -20.02
CA PRO A 23 5.29 -6.28 -20.70
C PRO A 23 4.11 -5.99 -19.76
N VAL A 24 4.17 -6.52 -18.53
CA VAL A 24 3.12 -6.34 -17.53
C VAL A 24 3.04 -4.89 -17.07
N GLN A 25 4.17 -4.26 -16.76
CA GLN A 25 4.19 -2.86 -16.30
C GLN A 25 3.82 -1.88 -17.42
N LEU A 26 4.21 -2.15 -18.67
CA LEU A 26 3.72 -1.38 -19.83
C LEU A 26 2.22 -1.54 -20.01
N LEU A 27 1.70 -2.77 -19.92
CA LEU A 27 0.27 -3.03 -20.05
C LEU A 27 -0.54 -2.34 -18.93
N CYS A 28 -0.06 -2.37 -17.68
CA CYS A 28 -0.64 -1.57 -16.60
C CYS A 28 -0.65 -0.08 -16.94
N GLY A 29 0.50 0.46 -17.39
CA GLY A 29 0.62 1.88 -17.74
C GLY A 29 -0.34 2.30 -18.85
N PHE A 30 -0.43 1.51 -19.93
CA PHE A 30 -1.36 1.76 -21.03
C PHE A 30 -2.83 1.60 -20.63
N LEU A 31 -3.16 0.60 -19.81
CA LEU A 31 -4.51 0.44 -19.28
C LEU A 31 -4.92 1.65 -18.44
N MET A 32 -4.03 2.19 -17.60
CA MET A 32 -4.29 3.38 -16.80
C MET A 32 -4.46 4.65 -17.65
N ILE A 33 -3.62 4.84 -18.68
CA ILE A 33 -3.74 5.98 -19.62
C ILE A 33 -5.04 5.88 -20.43
N TRP A 34 -5.42 4.67 -20.85
CA TRP A 34 -6.68 4.44 -21.54
C TRP A 34 -7.88 4.62 -20.60
N GLY A 35 -7.78 4.12 -19.36
CA GLY A 35 -8.79 4.22 -18.33
C GLY A 35 -9.15 5.66 -17.97
N GLN A 36 -8.21 6.60 -18.08
CA GLN A 36 -8.46 8.05 -17.91
C GLN A 36 -9.68 8.54 -18.71
N TYR A 37 -9.89 8.04 -19.93
CA TYR A 37 -10.93 8.55 -20.82
C TYR A 37 -12.31 7.98 -20.50
N GLN A 38 -12.37 6.89 -19.74
CA GLN A 38 -13.60 6.11 -19.55
C GLN A 38 -14.01 6.00 -18.08
N ILE A 39 -13.10 6.25 -17.14
CA ILE A 39 -13.33 6.03 -15.71
C ILE A 39 -14.48 6.91 -15.18
N ASP A 40 -14.56 8.16 -15.62
CA ASP A 40 -15.61 9.09 -15.20
C ASP A 40 -16.98 8.65 -15.76
N ALA A 41 -17.02 8.13 -17.00
CA ALA A 41 -18.23 7.57 -17.60
C ALA A 41 -18.69 6.29 -16.88
N TRP A 42 -17.76 5.41 -16.46
CA TRP A 42 -18.10 4.17 -15.75
C TRP A 42 -18.55 4.40 -14.31
N LEU A 43 -18.04 5.45 -13.66
CA LEU A 43 -18.42 5.82 -12.29
C LEU A 43 -19.79 6.48 -12.21
N GLY A 44 -20.38 6.85 -13.35
CA GLY A 44 -21.65 7.54 -13.42
C GLY A 44 -21.44 9.05 -13.26
N GLU A 45 -21.54 9.77 -14.38
CA GLU A 45 -21.49 11.23 -14.34
C GLU A 45 -22.84 11.79 -13.85
N SER A 46 -22.77 12.78 -12.97
CA SER A 46 -23.94 13.62 -12.68
C SER A 46 -24.10 14.59 -13.84
N THR A 47 -24.97 14.28 -14.79
CA THR A 47 -25.29 15.20 -15.88
C THR A 47 -25.99 16.43 -15.31
N ALA A 48 -25.80 17.59 -15.95
CA ALA A 48 -26.38 18.88 -15.55
C ALA A 48 -27.93 18.88 -15.40
N ASP A 49 -28.61 17.85 -15.90
CA ASP A 49 -30.06 17.63 -15.77
C ASP A 49 -30.47 16.83 -14.51
N GLY A 50 -29.54 16.55 -13.58
CA GLY A 50 -29.85 15.88 -12.31
C GLY A 50 -30.19 14.40 -12.41
N GLN A 51 -30.06 13.78 -13.60
CA GLN A 51 -30.13 12.33 -13.77
C GLN A 51 -28.75 11.72 -13.48
N GLN A 52 -28.65 10.99 -12.37
CA GLN A 52 -27.48 10.16 -12.11
C GLN A 52 -27.55 8.93 -13.02
N THR A 53 -26.57 8.78 -13.90
CA THR A 53 -26.38 7.54 -14.65
C THR A 53 -25.87 6.49 -13.66
N GLU A 54 -26.48 5.30 -13.62
CA GLU A 54 -26.04 4.23 -12.72
C GLU A 54 -24.60 3.82 -13.05
N PRO A 55 -23.71 3.62 -12.05
CA PRO A 55 -22.34 3.18 -12.29
C PRO A 55 -22.30 1.80 -12.98
N ASP A 56 -21.48 1.64 -14.01
CA ASP A 56 -21.28 0.34 -14.67
C ASP A 56 -20.31 -0.53 -13.86
N ILE A 57 -20.86 -1.17 -12.82
CA ILE A 57 -20.12 -2.03 -11.90
C ILE A 57 -19.42 -3.17 -12.65
N LYS A 58 -19.99 -3.70 -13.75
CA LYS A 58 -19.43 -4.84 -14.46
C LYS A 58 -18.15 -4.46 -15.19
N VAL A 59 -18.18 -3.35 -15.93
CA VAL A 59 -16.99 -2.86 -16.64
C VAL A 59 -15.92 -2.43 -15.66
N LEU A 60 -16.29 -1.73 -14.58
CA LEU A 60 -15.36 -1.30 -13.55
C LEU A 60 -14.68 -2.49 -12.86
N THR A 61 -15.46 -3.52 -12.51
CA THR A 61 -14.93 -4.74 -11.90
C THR A 61 -13.98 -5.47 -12.83
N MET A 62 -14.35 -5.62 -14.11
CA MET A 62 -13.49 -6.29 -15.09
C MET A 62 -12.19 -5.51 -15.33
N TYR A 63 -12.27 -4.18 -15.44
CA TYR A 63 -11.12 -3.31 -15.61
C TYR A 63 -10.13 -3.44 -14.45
N PHE A 64 -10.59 -3.27 -13.20
CA PHE A 64 -9.72 -3.38 -12.04
C PHE A 64 -9.27 -4.82 -11.79
N PHE A 65 -10.07 -5.83 -12.13
CA PHE A 65 -9.65 -7.22 -12.07
C PHE A 65 -8.43 -7.47 -12.97
N VAL A 66 -8.47 -7.02 -14.22
CA VAL A 66 -7.33 -7.15 -15.14
C VAL A 66 -6.13 -6.38 -14.62
N LEU A 67 -6.32 -5.14 -14.17
CA LEU A 67 -5.24 -4.31 -13.64
C LEU A 67 -4.58 -4.96 -12.40
N PHE A 68 -5.37 -5.47 -11.46
CA PHE A 68 -4.84 -6.16 -10.27
C PHE A 68 -4.18 -7.50 -10.60
N PHE A 69 -4.69 -8.24 -11.59
CA PHE A 69 -4.05 -9.47 -12.04
C PHE A 69 -2.65 -9.20 -12.63
N LEU A 70 -2.51 -8.11 -13.39
CA LEU A 70 -1.22 -7.66 -13.90
C LEU A 70 -0.30 -7.21 -12.77
N MET A 71 -0.78 -6.37 -11.85
CA MET A 71 -0.01 -5.95 -10.67
C MET A 71 0.48 -7.15 -9.83
N ALA A 72 -0.35 -8.17 -9.63
CA ALA A 72 0.04 -9.40 -8.93
C ALA A 72 1.15 -10.17 -9.67
N THR A 73 1.15 -10.15 -11.00
CA THR A 73 2.23 -10.73 -11.80
C THR A 73 3.53 -9.93 -11.64
N GLN A 74 3.42 -8.60 -11.61
CA GLN A 74 4.55 -7.70 -11.42
C GLN A 74 5.20 -7.90 -10.04
N ASP A 75 4.41 -8.00 -8.98
CA ASP A 75 4.91 -8.22 -7.61
C ASP A 75 5.77 -9.49 -7.54
N ILE A 76 5.32 -10.59 -8.13
CA ILE A 76 6.07 -11.84 -8.19
C ILE A 76 7.42 -11.64 -8.92
N ALA A 77 7.41 -10.94 -10.06
CA ALA A 77 8.61 -10.69 -10.85
C ALA A 77 9.61 -9.79 -10.11
N VAL A 78 9.13 -8.72 -9.47
CA VAL A 78 9.95 -7.75 -8.72
C VAL A 78 10.53 -8.37 -7.45
N ASP A 79 9.73 -9.14 -6.69
CA ASP A 79 10.20 -9.84 -5.49
C ASP A 79 11.31 -10.84 -5.81
N GLY A 80 11.12 -11.62 -6.89
CA GLY A 80 12.14 -12.55 -7.38
C GLY A 80 13.40 -11.83 -7.89
N TRP A 81 13.26 -10.65 -8.51
CA TRP A 81 14.38 -9.89 -9.03
C TRP A 81 15.20 -9.21 -7.93
N ALA A 82 14.55 -8.71 -6.87
CA ALA A 82 15.21 -8.02 -5.75
C ALA A 82 16.28 -8.89 -5.07
N LEU A 83 16.05 -10.20 -4.94
CA LEU A 83 17.01 -11.16 -4.36
C LEU A 83 18.29 -11.32 -5.20
N THR A 84 18.19 -11.10 -6.51
CA THR A 84 19.32 -11.17 -7.44
C THR A 84 19.97 -9.81 -7.67
N MET A 85 19.21 -8.72 -7.53
CA MET A 85 19.66 -7.34 -7.71
C MET A 85 20.47 -6.81 -6.53
N LEU A 86 20.15 -7.25 -5.30
CA LEU A 86 20.87 -6.85 -4.09
C LEU A 86 22.06 -7.76 -3.79
N SER A 87 23.13 -7.18 -3.25
CA SER A 87 24.29 -7.95 -2.76
C SER A 87 23.86 -8.94 -1.66
N ARG A 88 24.59 -10.06 -1.51
CA ARG A 88 24.23 -11.14 -0.57
C ARG A 88 23.99 -10.65 0.86
N GLU A 89 24.80 -9.70 1.31
CA GLU A 89 24.71 -9.06 2.63
C GLU A 89 23.44 -8.21 2.81
N ASN A 90 22.91 -7.64 1.72
CA ASN A 90 21.75 -6.74 1.75
C ASN A 90 20.45 -7.40 1.29
N ARG A 91 20.45 -8.72 0.99
CA ARG A 91 19.23 -9.43 0.57
C ARG A 91 18.11 -9.34 1.61
N GLY A 92 18.46 -9.26 2.89
CA GLY A 92 17.49 -9.05 3.97
C GLY A 92 16.73 -7.72 3.91
N LEU A 93 17.26 -6.72 3.19
CA LEU A 93 16.60 -5.42 2.99
C LEU A 93 15.59 -5.43 1.83
N ALA A 94 15.56 -6.48 1.00
CA ALA A 94 14.65 -6.57 -0.14
C ALA A 94 13.18 -6.38 0.29
N SER A 95 12.77 -7.09 1.34
CA SER A 95 11.42 -7.01 1.90
C SER A 95 11.13 -5.65 2.53
N THR A 96 12.12 -5.01 3.15
CA THR A 96 12.00 -3.66 3.72
C THR A 96 11.76 -2.64 2.63
N VAL A 97 12.56 -2.65 1.55
CA VAL A 97 12.39 -1.74 0.42
C VAL A 97 11.03 -1.91 -0.23
N ASN A 98 10.60 -3.16 -0.45
CA ASN A 98 9.26 -3.41 -1.01
C ASN A 98 8.16 -2.88 -0.08
N SER A 99 8.24 -3.18 1.23
CA SER A 99 7.25 -2.73 2.21
C SER A 99 7.17 -1.20 2.32
N VAL A 100 8.32 -0.50 2.32
CA VAL A 100 8.38 0.96 2.34
C VAL A 100 7.80 1.54 1.04
N GLY A 101 8.17 0.97 -0.12
CA GLY A 101 7.65 1.37 -1.42
C GLY A 101 6.14 1.22 -1.54
N GLN A 102 5.59 0.08 -1.11
CA GLN A 102 4.14 -0.16 -1.08
C GLN A 102 3.41 0.80 -0.14
N THR A 103 3.97 1.06 1.06
CA THR A 103 3.37 2.00 2.02
C THR A 103 3.36 3.42 1.46
N LEU A 104 4.46 3.85 0.83
CA LEU A 104 4.56 5.15 0.16
C LEU A 104 3.57 5.26 -1.00
N GLY A 105 3.43 4.20 -1.80
CA GLY A 105 2.47 4.13 -2.90
C GLY A 105 1.03 4.26 -2.42
N TYR A 106 0.66 3.48 -1.39
CA TYR A 106 -0.67 3.57 -0.75
C TYR A 106 -0.94 4.96 -0.20
N PHE A 107 0.02 5.53 0.54
CA PHE A 107 -0.12 6.87 1.11
C PHE A 107 -0.30 7.93 0.03
N THR A 108 0.48 7.85 -1.05
CA THR A 108 0.40 8.79 -2.18
C THR A 108 -0.93 8.63 -2.94
N ALA A 109 -1.39 7.39 -3.14
CA ALA A 109 -2.64 7.09 -3.82
C ALA A 109 -3.89 7.43 -3.00
N TYR A 110 -3.79 7.42 -1.67
CA TYR A 110 -4.92 7.74 -0.79
C TYR A 110 -4.89 9.20 -0.34
N VAL A 111 -3.92 9.57 0.50
CA VAL A 111 -3.81 10.92 1.08
C VAL A 111 -3.41 11.93 0.02
N GLY A 112 -2.41 11.58 -0.81
CA GLY A 112 -1.95 12.46 -1.88
C GLY A 112 -3.04 12.76 -2.91
N PHE A 113 -3.78 11.74 -3.35
CA PHE A 113 -4.91 11.91 -4.26
C PHE A 113 -6.02 12.73 -3.63
N LEU A 114 -6.46 12.39 -2.41
CA LEU A 114 -7.55 13.10 -1.73
C LEU A 114 -7.23 14.60 -1.57
N ALA A 115 -6.01 14.94 -1.18
CA ALA A 115 -5.59 16.33 -1.03
C ALA A 115 -5.56 17.12 -2.35
N LEU A 116 -5.31 16.43 -3.48
CA LEU A 116 -5.27 17.04 -4.81
C LEU A 116 -6.64 17.04 -5.52
N ASN A 117 -7.54 16.15 -5.10
CA ASN A 117 -8.89 16.02 -5.67
C ASN A 117 -9.91 16.88 -4.93
N ASP A 118 -9.68 17.16 -3.64
CA ASP A 118 -10.55 18.02 -2.83
C ASP A 118 -10.34 19.52 -3.13
N ALA A 119 -11.41 20.21 -3.49
CA ALA A 119 -11.38 21.62 -3.88
C ALA A 119 -11.01 22.54 -2.70
N ASP A 120 -11.52 22.25 -1.50
CA ASP A 120 -11.24 23.05 -0.29
C ASP A 120 -9.77 22.98 0.10
N THR A 121 -9.19 21.78 0.10
CA THR A 121 -7.75 21.57 0.31
C THR A 121 -6.92 22.30 -0.75
N CYS A 122 -7.31 22.20 -2.03
CA CYS A 122 -6.63 22.87 -3.13
C CYS A 122 -6.68 24.41 -3.01
N ASN A 123 -7.83 24.97 -2.67
CA ASN A 123 -8.02 26.41 -2.51
C ASN A 123 -7.25 26.98 -1.31
N ARG A 124 -7.12 26.19 -0.24
CA ARG A 124 -6.42 26.60 0.98
C ARG A 124 -4.90 26.55 0.85
N PHE A 125 -4.35 25.53 0.18
CA PHE A 125 -2.90 25.27 0.17
C PHE A 125 -2.21 25.54 -1.16
N PHE A 126 -2.91 25.45 -2.30
CA PHE A 126 -2.28 25.45 -3.62
C PHE A 126 -2.74 26.59 -4.54
N ARG A 127 -3.96 27.12 -4.40
CA ARG A 127 -4.48 28.18 -5.27
C ARG A 127 -4.49 29.56 -4.59
N ALA A 128 -4.23 30.59 -5.39
CA ALA A 128 -4.43 31.99 -4.99
C ALA A 128 -5.86 32.49 -5.27
N VAL A 129 -6.58 31.85 -6.22
CA VAL A 129 -7.97 32.16 -6.58
C VAL A 129 -8.82 30.89 -6.36
N PRO A 130 -9.89 30.95 -5.55
CA PRO A 130 -10.73 29.78 -5.27
C PRO A 130 -11.44 29.24 -6.52
N GLN A 131 -11.51 27.91 -6.66
CA GLN A 131 -12.30 27.21 -7.68
C GLN A 131 -13.03 26.01 -7.06
N GLU A 132 -14.12 25.57 -7.68
CA GLU A 132 -15.00 24.52 -7.10
C GLU A 132 -14.50 23.09 -7.34
N GLU A 133 -13.49 22.89 -8.18
CA GLU A 133 -12.94 21.57 -8.51
C GLU A 133 -11.54 21.37 -7.94
N GLY A 134 -11.17 20.13 -7.63
CA GLY A 134 -9.78 19.76 -7.30
C GLY A 134 -8.79 20.09 -8.42
N ILE A 135 -7.49 20.04 -8.11
CA ILE A 135 -6.44 20.21 -9.12
C ILE A 135 -6.34 18.97 -10.01
N VAL A 136 -6.60 17.78 -9.45
CA VAL A 136 -6.44 16.50 -10.13
C VAL A 136 -7.73 15.69 -10.04
N SER A 137 -8.30 15.33 -11.20
CA SER A 137 -9.40 14.37 -11.30
C SER A 137 -8.88 12.93 -11.17
N LEU A 138 -9.77 11.97 -10.92
CA LEU A 138 -9.40 10.55 -10.87
C LEU A 138 -8.75 10.09 -12.18
N GLY A 139 -9.34 10.46 -13.33
CA GLY A 139 -8.76 10.19 -14.65
C GLY A 139 -7.37 10.80 -14.80
N GLY A 140 -7.19 12.07 -14.42
CA GLY A 140 -5.88 12.73 -14.45
C GLY A 140 -4.83 12.05 -13.58
N PHE A 141 -5.22 11.59 -12.38
CA PHE A 141 -4.34 10.83 -11.49
C PHE A 141 -3.93 9.48 -12.09
N MET A 142 -4.88 8.75 -12.68
CA MET A 142 -4.61 7.49 -13.36
C MET A 142 -3.65 7.67 -14.53
N ALA A 143 -3.85 8.69 -15.36
CA ALA A 143 -2.96 8.95 -16.49
C ALA A 143 -1.55 9.33 -16.05
N PHE A 144 -1.42 10.18 -15.02
CA PHE A 144 -0.12 10.52 -14.45
C PHE A 144 0.68 9.27 -14.05
N TRP A 145 0.08 8.38 -13.25
CA TRP A 145 0.74 7.14 -12.85
C TRP A 145 0.94 6.18 -14.01
N GLY A 146 0.04 6.15 -14.99
CA GLY A 146 0.21 5.38 -16.21
C GLY A 146 1.44 5.81 -17.00
N TYR A 147 1.68 7.12 -17.15
CA TYR A 147 2.90 7.65 -17.75
C TYR A 147 4.14 7.32 -16.91
N VAL A 148 4.07 7.46 -15.58
CA VAL A 148 5.18 7.07 -14.68
C VAL A 148 5.52 5.59 -14.88
N PHE A 149 4.54 4.70 -14.98
CA PHE A 149 4.75 3.28 -15.28
C PHE A 149 5.48 3.10 -16.61
N VAL A 150 5.01 3.71 -17.69
CA VAL A 150 5.64 3.61 -19.01
C VAL A 150 7.08 4.13 -18.99
N PHE A 151 7.32 5.33 -18.47
CA PHE A 151 8.66 5.94 -18.46
C PHE A 151 9.64 5.18 -17.57
N THR A 152 9.21 4.74 -16.38
CA THR A 152 10.07 3.94 -15.50
C THR A 152 10.39 2.59 -16.12
N THR A 153 9.44 1.95 -16.80
CA THR A 153 9.71 0.70 -17.52
C THR A 153 10.70 0.91 -18.67
N LEU A 154 10.53 1.96 -19.48
CA LEU A 154 11.48 2.29 -20.54
C LEU A 154 12.88 2.55 -19.97
N TYR A 155 12.97 3.27 -18.85
CA TYR A 155 14.22 3.47 -18.14
C TYR A 155 14.87 2.14 -17.71
N VAL A 156 14.09 1.22 -17.12
CA VAL A 156 14.59 -0.10 -16.73
C VAL A 156 15.07 -0.91 -17.93
N VAL A 157 14.35 -0.86 -19.06
CA VAL A 157 14.74 -1.56 -20.30
C VAL A 157 16.07 -1.04 -20.82
N LEU A 158 16.24 0.29 -20.88
CA LEU A 158 17.41 0.93 -21.49
C LEU A 158 18.66 0.89 -20.61
N PHE A 159 18.52 1.11 -19.30
CA PHE A 159 19.67 1.35 -18.41
C PHE A 159 20.05 0.18 -17.52
N LYS A 160 19.10 -0.69 -17.15
CA LYS A 160 19.39 -1.82 -16.25
C LYS A 160 19.66 -3.06 -17.08
N ARG A 161 20.86 -3.61 -17.12
CA ARG A 161 21.09 -4.97 -17.66
C ARG A 161 20.86 -6.02 -16.57
N GLU A 162 20.32 -7.17 -16.96
CA GLU A 162 20.35 -8.36 -16.09
C GLU A 162 21.72 -9.02 -16.25
N ASP A 163 22.33 -9.45 -15.15
CA ASP A 163 23.57 -10.23 -15.21
C ASP A 163 23.22 -11.64 -15.71
N ASP A 164 23.97 -12.11 -16.70
CA ASP A 164 23.90 -13.46 -17.29
C ASP A 164 24.43 -14.55 -16.33
N ARG A 165 23.95 -14.55 -15.07
CA ARG A 165 24.23 -15.65 -14.12
C ARG A 165 23.51 -16.96 -14.49
N SER A 166 22.99 -17.05 -15.71
CA SER A 166 22.27 -18.20 -16.28
C SER A 166 23.18 -19.21 -16.98
N GLU A 167 24.48 -18.98 -17.11
CA GLU A 167 25.36 -19.96 -17.81
C GLU A 167 25.48 -21.32 -17.07
N ASP A 168 25.18 -21.40 -15.77
CA ASP A 168 25.36 -22.63 -14.96
C ASP A 168 24.06 -23.30 -14.47
N GLU A 169 22.87 -22.68 -14.63
CA GLU A 169 21.59 -23.28 -14.21
C GLU A 169 20.85 -23.83 -15.44
N PRO A 170 20.66 -25.16 -15.57
CA PRO A 170 19.89 -25.72 -16.68
C PRO A 170 18.47 -25.17 -16.64
N VAL A 171 17.94 -24.77 -17.81
CA VAL A 171 16.54 -24.36 -17.97
C VAL A 171 15.65 -25.51 -17.49
N GLU A 172 15.16 -25.43 -16.26
CA GLU A 172 14.23 -26.42 -15.74
C GLU A 172 12.94 -26.36 -16.55
N SER A 173 12.49 -27.52 -17.05
CA SER A 173 11.16 -27.64 -17.66
C SER A 173 10.09 -27.14 -16.68
N ILE A 174 9.01 -26.55 -17.19
CA ILE A 174 7.87 -26.05 -16.40
C ILE A 174 7.43 -27.09 -15.35
N THR A 175 7.34 -28.35 -15.75
CA THR A 175 6.98 -29.46 -14.85
C THR A 175 8.00 -29.69 -13.73
N GLY A 176 9.29 -29.48 -14.01
CA GLY A 176 10.38 -29.50 -13.03
C GLY A 176 10.21 -28.42 -11.96
N THR A 177 9.97 -27.17 -12.39
CA THR A 177 9.77 -26.03 -11.47
C THR A 177 8.53 -26.21 -10.60
N TYR A 178 7.41 -26.66 -11.17
CA TYR A 178 6.21 -26.98 -10.39
C TYR A 178 6.46 -28.13 -9.40
N ARG A 179 7.22 -29.16 -9.80
CA ARG A 179 7.57 -30.28 -8.90
C ARG A 179 8.49 -29.82 -7.77
N GLY A 180 9.41 -28.89 -8.04
CA GLY A 180 10.24 -28.22 -7.04
C GLY A 180 9.40 -27.46 -6.02
N LEU A 181 8.46 -26.63 -6.48
CA LEU A 181 7.53 -25.91 -5.61
C LEU A 181 6.72 -26.87 -4.73
N LEU A 182 6.21 -27.97 -5.30
CA LEU A 182 5.45 -28.96 -4.53
C LEU A 182 6.30 -29.61 -3.43
N LYS A 183 7.58 -29.90 -3.68
CA LYS A 183 8.50 -30.40 -2.65
C LYS A 183 8.72 -29.38 -1.54
N VAL A 184 8.87 -28.09 -1.87
CA VAL A 184 9.01 -27.02 -0.88
C VAL A 184 7.75 -26.90 -0.01
N LEU A 185 6.56 -26.98 -0.62
CA LEU A 185 5.29 -26.96 0.11
C LEU A 185 5.06 -28.20 1.00
N GLN A 186 5.75 -29.31 0.73
CA GLN A 186 5.72 -30.51 1.57
C GLN A 186 6.61 -30.41 2.81
N LEU A 187 7.47 -29.40 2.92
CA LEU A 187 8.32 -29.22 4.10
C LEU A 187 7.47 -28.84 5.31
N PRO A 188 7.58 -29.55 6.45
CA PRO A 188 6.77 -29.28 7.65
C PRO A 188 6.89 -27.82 8.15
N SER A 189 8.09 -27.25 8.10
CA SER A 189 8.33 -25.85 8.49
C SER A 189 7.60 -24.85 7.59
N VAL A 190 7.52 -25.13 6.29
CA VAL A 190 6.78 -24.28 5.34
C VAL A 190 5.29 -24.38 5.60
N GLN A 191 4.77 -25.57 5.84
CA GLN A 191 3.35 -25.78 6.18
C GLN A 191 2.96 -25.07 7.48
N GLN A 192 3.79 -25.18 8.53
CA GLN A 192 3.58 -24.45 9.78
C GLN A 192 3.58 -22.93 9.56
N LEU A 193 4.53 -22.43 8.76
CA LEU A 193 4.57 -21.02 8.41
C LEU A 193 3.32 -20.57 7.63
N CYS A 194 2.85 -21.37 6.67
CA CYS A 194 1.62 -21.10 5.92
C CYS A 194 0.40 -21.01 6.85
N ILE A 195 0.24 -21.95 7.80
CA ILE A 195 -0.87 -21.92 8.76
C ILE A 195 -0.79 -20.65 9.62
N VAL A 196 0.41 -20.29 10.10
CA VAL A 196 0.61 -19.06 10.87
C VAL A 196 0.25 -17.84 10.04
N LEU A 197 0.75 -17.72 8.80
CA LEU A 197 0.48 -16.56 7.94
C LEU A 197 -1.01 -16.44 7.54
N LEU A 198 -1.71 -17.56 7.38
CA LEU A 198 -3.15 -17.57 7.08
C LEU A 198 -4.01 -17.19 8.29
N THR A 199 -3.63 -17.60 9.49
CA THR A 199 -4.42 -17.39 10.71
C THR A 199 -4.11 -16.07 11.41
N CYS A 200 -2.88 -15.57 11.31
CA CYS A 200 -2.42 -14.43 12.10
C CYS A 200 -3.13 -13.12 11.76
N LYS A 201 -3.58 -12.95 10.51
CA LYS A 201 -4.32 -11.77 10.07
C LYS A 201 -5.74 -11.71 10.64
N ALA A 202 -6.36 -12.85 10.96
CA ALA A 202 -7.72 -12.90 11.49
C ALA A 202 -7.85 -12.16 12.83
N ALA A 203 -6.81 -12.21 13.66
CA ALA A 203 -6.78 -11.54 14.95
C ALA A 203 -6.79 -10.00 14.86
N PHE A 204 -6.48 -9.44 13.67
CA PHE A 204 -6.48 -7.99 13.42
C PHE A 204 -7.68 -7.52 12.60
N ALA A 205 -8.56 -8.41 12.12
CA ALA A 205 -9.67 -8.03 11.25
C ALA A 205 -10.59 -6.98 11.91
N ALA A 206 -10.88 -7.14 13.21
CA ALA A 206 -11.70 -6.18 13.94
C ALA A 206 -11.01 -4.82 14.10
N ALA A 207 -9.71 -4.81 14.40
CA ALA A 207 -8.95 -3.57 14.63
C ALA A 207 -8.61 -2.82 13.32
N ASP A 208 -8.26 -3.53 12.25
CA ASP A 208 -7.79 -2.91 11.01
C ASP A 208 -8.95 -2.59 10.04
N ALA A 209 -10.00 -3.42 9.98
CA ALA A 209 -11.11 -3.22 9.03
C ALA A 209 -12.38 -2.61 9.65
N ALA A 210 -12.76 -3.02 10.87
CA ALA A 210 -14.03 -2.56 11.46
C ALA A 210 -13.89 -1.20 12.17
N THR A 211 -12.73 -0.90 12.75
CA THR A 211 -12.50 0.34 13.52
C THR A 211 -12.69 1.60 12.69
N SER A 212 -12.10 1.68 11.49
CA SER A 212 -12.24 2.87 10.63
C SER A 212 -13.69 3.13 10.23
N LEU A 213 -14.42 2.08 9.84
CA LEU A 213 -15.85 2.16 9.49
C LEU A 213 -16.70 2.58 10.69
N LYS A 214 -16.48 1.98 11.86
CA LYS A 214 -17.24 2.28 13.08
C LYS A 214 -17.02 3.69 13.59
N ILE A 215 -15.78 4.18 13.54
CA ILE A 215 -15.46 5.55 13.97
C ILE A 215 -16.14 6.59 13.07
N VAL A 216 -16.24 6.31 11.76
CA VAL A 216 -17.02 7.15 10.83
C VAL A 216 -18.52 7.07 11.13
N GLU A 217 -19.07 5.88 11.36
CA GLU A 217 -20.47 5.70 11.76
C GLU A 217 -20.81 6.45 13.07
N TYR A 218 -19.87 6.54 14.00
CA TYR A 218 -20.03 7.26 15.27
C TYR A 218 -19.88 8.77 15.17
N GLY A 219 -19.62 9.33 13.98
CA GLY A 219 -19.65 10.77 13.74
C GLY A 219 -18.31 11.48 13.84
N MET A 220 -17.18 10.76 13.86
CA MET A 220 -15.87 11.42 13.74
C MET A 220 -15.77 12.12 12.37
N PRO A 221 -15.38 13.42 12.34
CA PRO A 221 -15.14 14.12 11.09
C PRO A 221 -14.10 13.39 10.23
N LYS A 222 -14.33 13.29 8.92
CA LYS A 222 -13.39 12.66 7.98
C LYS A 222 -12.00 13.29 8.04
N GLU A 223 -11.92 14.57 8.40
CA GLU A 223 -10.68 15.34 8.58
C GLU A 223 -9.81 14.81 9.73
N GLU A 224 -10.41 14.49 10.88
CA GLU A 224 -9.68 13.94 12.04
C GLU A 224 -9.15 12.54 11.75
N LEU A 225 -9.97 11.72 11.07
CA LEU A 225 -9.56 10.39 10.61
C LEU A 225 -8.42 10.47 9.58
N ALA A 226 -8.49 11.42 8.66
CA ALA A 226 -7.42 11.69 7.71
C ALA A 226 -6.11 12.10 8.42
N PHE A 227 -6.18 12.88 9.50
CA PHE A 227 -5.02 13.24 10.31
C PHE A 227 -4.39 12.01 10.99
N PHE A 228 -5.19 11.17 11.66
CA PHE A 228 -4.69 9.96 12.32
C PHE A 228 -4.07 8.97 11.32
N THR A 229 -4.74 8.74 10.19
CA THR A 229 -4.23 7.87 9.13
C THR A 229 -2.96 8.44 8.49
N THR A 230 -2.84 9.76 8.38
CA THR A 230 -1.63 10.42 7.88
C THR A 230 -0.44 10.24 8.82
N PHE A 231 -0.65 10.44 10.12
CA PHE A 231 0.39 10.25 11.13
C PHE A 231 0.87 8.79 11.18
N LEU A 232 -0.08 7.84 11.28
CA LEU A 232 0.22 6.41 11.31
C LEU A 232 0.89 5.93 10.01
N GLY A 233 0.40 6.40 8.85
CA GLY A 233 0.97 6.08 7.55
C GLY A 233 2.41 6.57 7.40
N SER A 234 2.70 7.80 7.85
CA SER A 234 4.05 8.37 7.86
C SER A 234 4.99 7.55 8.76
N ALA A 235 4.55 7.20 9.97
CA ALA A 235 5.32 6.32 10.86
C ALA A 235 5.60 4.95 10.21
N GLY A 236 4.65 4.40 9.46
CA GLY A 236 4.80 3.17 8.68
C GLY A 236 5.86 3.22 7.56
N ILE A 237 6.24 4.42 7.11
CA ILE A 237 7.32 4.61 6.12
C ILE A 237 8.67 4.76 6.84
N PHE A 238 8.75 5.63 7.86
CA PHE A 238 10.01 5.96 8.53
C PHE A 238 10.52 4.84 9.44
N LEU A 239 9.65 4.16 10.20
CA LEU A 239 10.09 3.14 11.15
C LEU A 239 10.75 1.94 10.45
N PRO A 240 10.15 1.33 9.41
CA PRO A 240 10.80 0.23 8.69
C PRO A 240 12.09 0.67 7.98
N ALA A 241 12.15 1.90 7.47
CA ALA A 241 13.37 2.44 6.85
C ALA A 241 14.53 2.59 7.86
N LEU A 242 14.25 3.08 9.06
CA LEU A 242 15.24 3.26 10.13
C LEU A 242 15.65 1.92 10.78
N LEU A 243 14.67 1.05 11.02
CA LEU A 243 14.87 -0.22 11.73
C LEU A 243 15.21 -1.37 10.77
N GLY A 244 15.22 -1.15 9.46
CA GLY A 244 15.42 -2.20 8.45
C GLY A 244 16.69 -3.02 8.66
N LYS A 245 17.80 -2.37 9.04
CA LYS A 245 19.06 -3.07 9.36
C LYS A 245 18.98 -3.92 10.63
N LEU A 246 18.19 -3.50 11.62
CA LEU A 246 17.98 -4.23 12.87
C LEU A 246 17.05 -5.43 12.66
N ILE A 247 16.04 -5.27 11.79
CA ILE A 247 15.06 -6.30 11.45
C ILE A 247 15.68 -7.36 10.52
N ALA A 248 16.56 -6.96 9.60
CA ALA A 248 17.26 -7.84 8.66
C ALA A 248 18.45 -8.61 9.26
N GLY A 249 18.66 -8.56 10.58
CA GLY A 249 19.75 -9.25 11.28
C GLY A 249 19.63 -10.79 11.29
N HIS A 250 20.48 -11.45 12.07
CA HIS A 250 20.68 -12.91 12.03
C HIS A 250 19.45 -13.80 12.32
N ALA A 251 18.34 -13.26 12.82
CA ALA A 251 17.12 -14.02 13.12
C ALA A 251 15.84 -13.19 12.86
N PRO A 252 15.40 -13.03 11.60
CA PRO A 252 14.26 -12.17 11.24
C PRO A 252 12.94 -12.61 11.90
N LEU A 253 12.79 -13.91 12.19
CA LEU A 253 11.60 -14.44 12.85
C LEU A 253 11.49 -14.02 14.33
N ASN A 254 12.61 -13.68 14.99
CA ASN A 254 12.58 -13.24 16.39
C ASN A 254 11.92 -11.87 16.54
N SER A 255 12.15 -10.96 15.58
CA SER A 255 11.46 -9.66 15.58
C SER A 255 9.95 -9.84 15.43
N TRP A 256 9.51 -10.76 14.58
CA TRP A 256 8.08 -11.08 14.44
C TRP A 256 7.49 -11.66 15.73
N ARG A 257 8.21 -12.56 16.41
CA ARG A 257 7.77 -13.17 17.68
C ARG A 257 7.50 -12.15 18.79
N TRP A 258 8.27 -11.06 18.86
CA TRP A 258 8.06 -9.99 19.84
C TRP A 258 7.02 -8.96 19.37
N ALA A 259 7.04 -8.59 18.09
CA ALA A 259 6.14 -7.58 17.54
C ALA A 259 4.69 -8.06 17.48
N TYR A 260 4.45 -9.34 17.22
CA TYR A 260 3.12 -9.90 17.07
C TYR A 260 2.23 -9.79 18.33
N PRO A 261 2.66 -10.26 19.53
CA PRO A 261 1.86 -10.10 20.75
C PRO A 261 1.68 -8.63 21.13
N LEU A 262 2.69 -7.78 20.93
CA LEU A 262 2.58 -6.34 21.16
C LEU A 262 1.49 -5.72 20.27
N ARG A 263 1.46 -6.08 18.98
CA ARG A 263 0.43 -5.62 18.04
C ARG A 263 -0.96 -6.11 18.45
N LEU A 264 -1.09 -7.34 18.95
CA LEU A 264 -2.38 -7.84 19.47
C LEU A 264 -2.88 -7.04 20.67
N MET A 265 -1.98 -6.65 21.58
CA MET A 265 -2.36 -5.79 22.71
C MET A 265 -2.87 -4.43 22.24
N VAL A 266 -2.25 -3.84 21.20
CA VAL A 266 -2.76 -2.60 20.58
C VAL A 266 -4.14 -2.82 19.96
N GLY A 267 -4.41 -3.98 19.35
CA GLY A 267 -5.74 -4.36 18.88
C GLY A 267 -6.80 -4.38 19.99
N LEU A 268 -6.44 -4.88 21.18
CA LEU A 268 -7.32 -4.84 22.35
C LEU A 268 -7.57 -3.41 22.85
N LEU A 269 -6.57 -2.51 22.73
CA LEU A 269 -6.77 -1.09 23.03
C LEU A 269 -7.79 -0.47 22.07
N TYR A 270 -7.73 -0.76 20.77
CA TYR A 270 -8.76 -0.31 19.81
C TYR A 270 -10.15 -0.81 20.18
N ALA A 271 -10.28 -2.05 20.65
CA ALA A 271 -11.56 -2.61 21.10
C ALA A 271 -12.17 -1.84 22.31
N ILE A 272 -11.35 -1.16 23.11
CA ILE A 272 -11.79 -0.29 24.21
C ILE A 272 -12.05 1.14 23.72
N LEU A 273 -11.17 1.67 22.86
CA LEU A 273 -11.23 3.04 22.37
C LEU A 273 -12.43 3.28 21.43
N VAL A 274 -12.84 2.30 20.64
CA VAL A 274 -13.97 2.45 19.70
C VAL A 274 -15.29 2.71 20.45
N PRO A 275 -15.69 1.91 21.45
CA PRO A 275 -16.85 2.24 22.29
C PRO A 275 -16.73 3.58 23.01
N LEU A 276 -15.53 3.93 23.50
CA LEU A 276 -15.33 5.22 24.17
C LEU A 276 -15.54 6.39 23.21
N SER A 277 -15.04 6.29 21.98
CA SER A 277 -15.27 7.29 20.94
C SER A 277 -16.76 7.44 20.63
N SER A 278 -17.53 6.34 20.61
CA SER A 278 -18.99 6.41 20.43
C SER A 278 -19.66 7.23 21.55
N ALA A 279 -19.21 7.09 22.80
CA ALA A 279 -19.75 7.86 23.92
C ALA A 279 -19.37 9.35 23.84
N THR A 280 -18.15 9.66 23.40
CA THR A 280 -17.70 11.05 23.22
C THR A 280 -18.45 11.72 22.07
N TYR A 281 -18.51 11.12 20.88
CA TYR A 281 -19.13 11.74 19.71
C TYR A 281 -20.67 11.71 19.75
N ALA A 282 -21.31 10.72 20.40
CA ALA A 282 -22.76 10.74 20.64
C ALA A 282 -23.21 11.88 21.59
N THR A 283 -22.30 12.38 22.43
CA THR A 283 -22.55 13.51 23.33
C THR A 283 -22.13 14.85 22.69
N SER A 284 -21.31 14.82 21.63
CA SER A 284 -20.67 16.00 21.02
C SER A 284 -21.45 16.62 19.86
N SER A 285 -22.73 16.29 19.67
CA SER A 285 -23.59 16.98 18.71
C SER A 285 -23.81 18.47 19.02
N GLU A 286 -23.25 18.99 20.13
CA GLU A 286 -23.36 20.41 20.51
C GLU A 286 -22.05 21.22 20.53
N HIS A 287 -20.83 20.64 20.51
CA HIS A 287 -19.60 21.46 20.55
C HIS A 287 -18.37 20.84 19.82
N PRO A 288 -17.57 21.64 19.07
CA PRO A 288 -16.37 21.17 18.38
C PRO A 288 -15.18 20.96 19.34
N VAL A 289 -14.46 19.85 19.13
CA VAL A 289 -13.47 19.18 20.00
C VAL A 289 -12.15 19.96 20.25
N MET A 290 -12.04 21.21 19.82
CA MET A 290 -10.82 22.03 20.02
C MET A 290 -10.52 22.38 21.49
N GLU A 291 -11.39 22.05 22.44
CA GLU A 291 -11.17 22.35 23.87
C GLU A 291 -10.44 21.23 24.64
N TYR A 292 -10.43 20.00 24.13
CA TYR A 292 -9.85 18.84 24.85
C TYR A 292 -8.36 18.58 24.54
N LEU A 293 -7.77 19.31 23.59
CA LEU A 293 -6.33 19.26 23.28
C LEU A 293 -5.47 20.22 24.11
N LYS A 294 -6.02 20.77 25.22
CA LYS A 294 -5.20 21.36 26.30
C LYS A 294 -4.48 20.24 27.05
N ILE A 295 -3.38 19.78 26.47
CA ILE A 295 -2.33 19.01 27.14
C ILE A 295 -1.99 19.76 28.44
N PRO A 296 -1.97 19.11 29.62
CA PRO A 296 -1.50 19.77 30.84
C PRO A 296 0.01 19.97 30.68
N THR A 297 0.41 21.17 30.27
CA THR A 297 1.77 21.66 30.45
C THR A 297 2.14 21.46 31.90
N LEU A 298 3.11 20.57 32.15
CA LEU A 298 3.82 20.42 33.41
C LEU A 298 4.25 21.80 33.91
N THR A 299 3.55 22.29 34.92
CA THR A 299 3.90 23.51 35.65
C THR A 299 5.19 23.24 36.43
N VAL A 300 6.34 23.51 35.79
CA VAL A 300 7.62 23.59 36.50
C VAL A 300 7.56 24.84 37.38
N SER A 301 7.53 24.60 38.70
CA SER A 301 7.63 25.62 39.74
C SER A 301 8.83 26.54 39.49
N LYS A 302 8.54 27.83 39.29
CA LYS A 302 9.48 28.95 39.48
C LYS A 302 8.86 29.93 40.46
N ALA A 303 8.87 29.58 41.74
CA ALA A 303 8.61 30.51 42.83
C ALA A 303 9.43 30.12 44.06
N THR A 304 10.75 30.21 43.94
CA THR A 304 11.66 30.35 45.09
C THR A 304 12.93 31.07 44.64
N PHE A 305 12.83 32.40 44.47
CA PHE A 305 13.94 33.36 44.63
C PHE A 305 13.34 34.78 44.52
N ALA A 306 12.86 35.31 45.65
CA ALA A 306 12.79 36.73 45.99
C ALA A 306 12.07 36.89 47.36
N ALA A 307 12.87 36.74 48.41
CA ALA A 307 12.73 37.22 49.81
C ALA A 307 13.22 36.14 50.77
#